data_AF-A0A6I1VYB1-F1
#
_entry.id   AF-A0A6I1VYB1-F1
#
_cell.length_a   1.000
_cell.length_b   1.000
_cell.length_c   1.000
_cell.angle_alpha   90.00
_cell.angle_beta   90.00
_cell.angle_gamma   90.00
#
_symmetry.space_group_name_H-M   'P 1'
#
loop_
_entity.id
_entity.type
_entity.pdbx_description
1 polymer ?
#
loop_
_entity_poly.entity_id
_entity_poly.type
_entity_poly.pdbx_seq_one_letter_code
_entity_poly.pdbx_strand_id
1 'polypeptide(L)'
;CQAVATSQAAAPVSKPVHSWHSDWLPPGFELLSSNVHRDPKTKTEVTSLMYDDGLTRFSVFLEPLKGDAVPDMRLQLGPTVAVSRHLSTPDAEILATVVGEIPLGTAERIALSMRSGQAEPSATVKP
;
A
#
# COMPACT_ATOMS: atom_id res chain seq x y z
N CYS A 1 -2.32 -2.92 -31.61
CA CYS A 1 -2.55 -2.21 -30.33
C CYS A 1 -3.93 -2.59 -29.81
N GLN A 2 -4.01 -3.34 -28.72
CA GLN A 2 -5.30 -3.79 -28.18
C GLN A 2 -5.57 -3.03 -26.88
N ALA A 3 -6.73 -2.38 -26.80
CA ALA A 3 -7.13 -1.61 -25.64
C ALA A 3 -7.41 -2.54 -24.45
N VAL A 4 -6.82 -2.24 -23.29
CA VAL A 4 -7.12 -2.92 -22.03
C VAL A 4 -8.46 -2.37 -21.54
N ALA A 5 -9.49 -3.21 -21.59
CA ALA A 5 -10.80 -2.89 -21.05
C ALA A 5 -10.73 -2.87 -19.52
N THR A 6 -10.97 -1.72 -18.90
CA THR A 6 -11.25 -1.62 -17.46
C THR A 6 -12.63 -2.22 -17.19
N SER A 7 -12.67 -3.48 -16.79
CA SER A 7 -13.87 -4.07 -16.17
C SER A 7 -14.05 -3.46 -14.79
N GLN A 8 -14.90 -2.43 -14.73
CA GLN A 8 -15.49 -1.97 -13.49
C GLN A 8 -16.52 -3.01 -13.04
N ALA A 9 -16.08 -3.96 -12.21
CA ALA A 9 -16.96 -4.85 -11.47
C ALA A 9 -16.99 -4.37 -10.01
N ALA A 10 -18.12 -3.84 -9.58
CA ALA A 10 -18.43 -3.69 -8.16
C ALA A 10 -18.50 -5.09 -7.54
N ALA A 11 -17.40 -5.53 -6.95
CA ALA A 11 -17.35 -6.75 -6.15
C ALA A 11 -18.01 -6.47 -4.78
N PRO A 12 -18.72 -7.45 -4.20
CA PRO A 12 -19.40 -7.28 -2.92
C PRO A 12 -18.40 -6.88 -1.84
N VAL A 13 -18.83 -5.99 -0.94
CA VAL A 13 -18.08 -5.57 0.24
C VAL A 13 -17.93 -6.78 1.17
N SER A 14 -16.98 -7.66 0.86
CA SER A 14 -16.39 -8.58 1.82
C SER A 14 -15.67 -7.73 2.85
N LYS A 15 -16.10 -7.81 4.11
CA LYS A 15 -15.47 -7.14 5.25
C LYS A 15 -13.95 -7.20 5.09
N PRO A 16 -13.24 -6.06 5.00
CA PRO A 16 -11.79 -6.11 4.90
C PRO A 16 -11.28 -6.68 6.21
N VAL A 17 -10.69 -7.87 6.15
CA VAL A 17 -10.18 -8.55 7.35
C VAL A 17 -9.05 -7.74 7.98
N HIS A 18 -8.38 -6.85 7.24
CA HIS A 18 -7.50 -5.83 7.81
C HIS A 18 -7.70 -4.52 7.06
N SER A 19 -8.28 -3.51 7.71
CA SER A 19 -8.14 -2.12 7.23
C SER A 19 -6.66 -1.76 7.34
N TRP A 20 -6.05 -1.33 6.25
CA TRP A 20 -4.66 -0.89 6.26
C TRP A 20 -4.60 0.63 6.25
N HIS A 21 -3.65 1.18 6.97
CA HIS A 21 -3.35 2.61 6.95
C HIS A 21 -1.84 2.84 7.12
N SER A 22 -1.41 4.07 6.90
CA SER A 22 -0.06 4.51 7.25
C SER A 22 -0.11 5.38 8.50
N ASP A 23 0.77 5.12 9.47
CA ASP A 23 0.97 5.98 10.66
C ASP A 23 1.67 7.29 10.31
N TRP A 24 2.37 7.32 9.17
CA TRP A 24 3.10 8.48 8.71
C TRP A 24 2.91 8.69 7.22
N LEU A 25 2.59 9.92 6.84
CA LEU A 25 2.54 10.38 5.47
C LEU A 25 3.26 11.72 5.36
N PRO A 26 3.87 12.03 4.21
CA PRO A 26 4.32 13.39 3.96
C PRO A 26 3.12 14.35 4.01
N PRO A 27 3.33 15.60 4.47
CA PRO A 27 2.25 16.59 4.51
C PRO A 27 1.58 16.76 3.15
N GLY A 28 0.24 16.86 3.13
CA GLY A 28 -0.55 17.06 1.93
C GLY A 28 -1.03 15.77 1.26
N PHE A 29 -0.45 14.61 1.56
CA PHE A 29 -0.94 13.34 1.02
C PHE A 29 -2.18 12.84 1.76
N GLU A 30 -3.19 12.46 0.98
CA GLU A 30 -4.43 11.89 1.47
C GLU A 30 -4.72 10.55 0.77
N LEU A 31 -5.47 9.67 1.46
CA LEU A 31 -5.88 8.39 0.87
C LEU A 31 -6.97 8.63 -0.17
N LEU A 32 -6.65 8.39 -1.45
CA LEU A 32 -7.57 8.56 -2.57
C LEU A 32 -8.43 7.32 -2.81
N SER A 33 -7.86 6.11 -2.65
CA SER A 33 -8.63 4.87 -2.80
C SER A 33 -7.99 3.70 -2.07
N SER A 34 -8.82 2.73 -1.67
CA SER A 34 -8.42 1.45 -1.09
C SER A 34 -9.15 0.32 -1.80
N ASN A 35 -8.41 -0.63 -2.37
CA ASN A 35 -8.96 -1.77 -3.06
C ASN A 35 -8.34 -3.06 -2.56
N VAL A 36 -9.08 -4.17 -2.66
CA VAL A 36 -8.57 -5.51 -2.39
C VAL A 36 -8.71 -6.33 -3.66
N HIS A 37 -7.60 -6.82 -4.19
CA HIS A 37 -7.57 -7.71 -5.33
C HIS A 37 -7.24 -9.12 -4.87
N ARG A 38 -8.07 -10.09 -5.25
CA ARG A 38 -7.83 -11.51 -4.96
C ARG A 38 -7.46 -12.24 -6.24
N ASP A 39 -6.30 -12.87 -6.26
CA ASP A 39 -5.89 -13.72 -7.36
C ASP A 39 -6.75 -15.01 -7.36
N PRO A 40 -7.46 -15.33 -8.45
CA PRO A 40 -8.34 -16.49 -8.52
C PRO A 40 -7.60 -17.83 -8.47
N LYS A 41 -6.33 -17.89 -8.88
CA LYS A 41 -5.48 -19.08 -8.90
C LYS A 41 -4.78 -19.28 -7.56
N THR A 42 -4.05 -18.28 -7.08
CA THR A 42 -3.24 -18.41 -5.85
C THR A 42 -4.06 -18.18 -4.58
N LYS A 43 -5.28 -17.63 -4.72
CA LYS A 43 -6.15 -17.17 -3.62
C LYS A 43 -5.51 -16.11 -2.73
N THR A 44 -4.37 -15.56 -3.12
CA THR A 44 -3.69 -14.47 -2.41
C THR A 44 -4.51 -13.19 -2.56
N GLU A 45 -4.65 -12.45 -1.46
CA GLU A 45 -5.31 -11.15 -1.43
C GLU A 45 -4.25 -10.07 -1.32
N VAL A 46 -4.26 -9.11 -2.25
CA VAL A 46 -3.38 -7.95 -2.27
C VAL A 46 -4.22 -6.72 -2.00
N THR A 47 -3.89 -5.98 -0.95
CA THR A 47 -4.51 -4.68 -0.68
C THR A 47 -3.72 -3.60 -1.40
N SER A 48 -4.40 -2.71 -2.11
CA SER A 48 -3.79 -1.54 -2.74
C SER A 48 -4.39 -0.24 -2.19
N LEU A 49 -3.52 0.66 -1.75
CA LEU A 49 -3.86 1.99 -1.27
C LEU A 49 -3.21 3.01 -2.19
N MET A 50 -3.96 3.98 -2.67
CA MET A 50 -3.44 5.05 -3.52
C MET A 50 -3.54 6.38 -2.78
N TYR A 51 -2.45 7.14 -2.79
CA TYR A 51 -2.34 8.44 -2.14
C TYR A 51 -2.00 9.53 -3.15
N ASP A 52 -2.47 10.74 -2.87
CA ASP A 52 -2.35 11.92 -3.74
C ASP A 52 -2.17 13.18 -2.88
N ASP A 53 -1.35 14.13 -3.34
CA ASP A 53 -1.16 15.46 -2.73
C ASP A 53 -1.57 16.62 -3.66
N GLY A 54 -2.27 16.30 -4.75
CA GLY A 54 -2.65 17.23 -5.82
C GLY A 54 -1.59 17.41 -6.92
N LEU A 55 -0.35 16.94 -6.74
CA LEU A 55 0.72 17.04 -7.74
C LEU A 55 1.34 15.68 -8.09
N THR A 56 1.52 14.83 -7.09
CA THR A 56 2.19 13.55 -7.19
C THR A 56 1.33 12.46 -6.57
N ARG A 57 1.58 11.22 -7.02
CA ARG A 57 0.87 10.04 -6.54
C ARG A 57 1.84 8.93 -6.21
N PHE A 58 1.46 8.15 -5.21
CA PHE A 58 2.07 6.85 -4.96
C PHE A 58 1.01 5.84 -4.56
N SER A 59 1.33 4.58 -4.77
CA SER A 59 0.52 3.43 -4.38
C SER A 59 1.32 2.55 -3.42
N VAL A 60 0.62 2.01 -2.43
CA VAL A 60 1.12 0.99 -1.51
C VAL A 60 0.40 -0.31 -1.82
N PHE A 61 1.14 -1.38 -2.04
CA PHE A 61 0.65 -2.73 -2.22
C PHE A 61 1.06 -3.57 -1.01
N LEU A 62 0.10 -4.30 -0.45
CA LEU A 62 0.29 -5.12 0.74
C LEU A 62 -0.10 -6.55 0.40
N GLU A 63 0.90 -7.42 0.39
CA GLU A 63 0.75 -8.83 0.00
C GLU A 63 1.19 -9.74 1.15
N PRO A 64 0.35 -10.70 1.59
CA PRO A 64 0.75 -11.71 2.57
C PRO A 64 1.80 -12.67 2.00
N LEU A 65 2.88 -12.87 2.74
CA LEU A 65 3.93 -13.82 2.40
C LEU A 65 3.55 -15.22 2.90
N LYS A 66 3.53 -16.21 2.00
CA LYS A 66 3.22 -17.62 2.32
C LYS A 66 4.48 -18.42 2.64
N GLY A 67 5.36 -17.87 3.47
CA GLY A 67 6.66 -18.48 3.81
C GLY A 67 7.75 -18.29 2.74
N ASP A 68 7.47 -17.55 1.67
CA ASP A 68 8.48 -17.14 0.71
C ASP A 68 9.31 -15.99 1.28
N ALA A 69 10.63 -16.19 1.35
CA ALA A 69 11.58 -15.14 1.64
C ALA A 69 11.77 -14.27 0.39
N VAL A 70 10.92 -13.26 0.24
CA VAL A 70 11.16 -12.21 -0.76
C VAL A 70 12.26 -11.30 -0.20
N PRO A 71 13.21 -10.78 -1.00
CA PRO A 71 14.15 -9.78 -0.49
C PRO A 71 13.52 -8.39 -0.45
N ASP A 72 13.94 -7.56 0.51
CA ASP A 72 13.71 -6.11 0.44
C ASP A 72 14.27 -5.57 -0.88
N MET A 73 13.55 -4.65 -1.51
CA MET A 73 13.92 -4.09 -2.81
C MET A 73 13.91 -2.57 -2.78
N ARG A 74 14.85 -1.99 -3.53
CA ARG A 74 14.91 -0.56 -3.87
C ARG A 74 15.23 -0.41 -5.34
N LEU A 75 14.35 0.24 -6.08
CA LEU A 75 14.52 0.51 -7.49
C LEU A 75 14.08 1.94 -7.80
N GLN A 76 14.78 2.59 -8.73
CA GLN A 76 14.39 3.89 -9.26
C GLN A 76 14.52 3.87 -10.78
N LEU A 77 13.43 4.22 -11.46
CA LEU A 77 13.32 4.31 -12.92
C LEU A 77 12.83 5.73 -13.26
N GLY A 78 13.78 6.61 -13.58
CA GLY A 78 13.47 8.03 -13.77
C GLY A 78 12.93 8.66 -12.47
N PRO A 79 11.76 9.34 -12.50
CA PRO A 79 11.15 9.93 -11.31
C PRO A 79 10.42 8.88 -10.45
N THR A 80 10.17 7.68 -10.99
CA THR A 80 9.39 6.65 -10.29
C THR A 80 10.31 5.78 -9.43
N VAL A 81 9.96 5.61 -8.16
CA VAL A 81 10.61 4.67 -7.24
C VAL A 81 9.71 3.46 -6.99
N ALA A 82 10.33 2.32 -6.70
CA ALA A 82 9.68 1.12 -6.19
C ALA A 82 10.48 0.60 -5.00
N VAL A 83 9.84 0.51 -3.83
CA VAL A 83 10.48 0.05 -2.58
C VAL A 83 9.62 -1.04 -1.96
N SER A 84 10.20 -2.20 -1.68
CA SER A 84 9.52 -3.31 -1.00
C SER A 84 10.18 -3.59 0.35
N ARG A 85 9.37 -3.69 1.41
CA ARG A 85 9.80 -3.96 2.79
C ARG A 85 8.94 -5.03 3.44
N HIS A 86 9.58 -5.86 4.25
CA HIS A 86 8.90 -6.82 5.11
C HIS A 86 8.29 -6.12 6.32
N LEU A 87 7.05 -6.49 6.63
CA LEU A 87 6.32 -6.04 7.81
C LEU A 87 5.76 -7.26 8.54
N SER A 88 6.22 -7.47 9.76
CA SER A 88 5.63 -8.45 10.67
C SER A 88 4.38 -7.84 11.31
N THR A 89 3.21 -8.40 11.02
CA THR A 89 1.98 -8.11 11.77
C THR A 89 1.68 -9.26 12.75
N PRO A 90 0.79 -9.07 13.74
CA PRO A 90 0.38 -10.16 14.63
C PRO A 90 -0.22 -11.37 13.90
N ASP A 91 -0.80 -11.14 12.72
CA ASP A 91 -1.55 -12.14 11.96
C ASP A 91 -0.70 -12.79 10.85
N ALA A 92 0.23 -12.05 10.23
CA ALA A 92 1.02 -12.54 9.09
C ALA A 92 2.27 -11.70 8.81
N GLU A 93 3.22 -12.30 8.08
CA GLU A 93 4.28 -11.57 7.38
C GLU A 93 3.72 -10.94 6.10
N ILE A 94 3.95 -9.65 5.92
CA ILE A 94 3.41 -8.86 4.81
C ILE A 94 4.57 -8.21 4.06
N LEU A 95 4.52 -8.25 2.73
CA LEU A 95 5.38 -7.46 1.87
C LEU A 95 4.66 -6.16 1.51
N ALA A 96 5.17 -5.04 2.01
CA ALA A 96 4.70 -3.71 1.65
C ALA A 96 5.55 -3.14 0.51
N THR A 97 4.93 -2.90 -0.64
CA THR A 97 5.58 -2.32 -1.81
C THR A 97 5.02 -0.94 -2.11
N VAL A 98 5.86 0.08 -2.09
CA VAL A 98 5.50 1.47 -2.41
C VAL A 98 6.03 1.80 -3.80
N VAL A 99 5.16 2.29 -4.68
CA VAL A 99 5.50 2.73 -6.04
C VAL A 99 4.96 4.12 -6.29
N GLY A 100 5.80 5.06 -6.74
CA GLY A 100 5.33 6.41 -7.06
C GLY A 100 6.42 7.39 -7.43
N GLU A 101 6.02 8.60 -7.78
CA GLU A 101 6.93 9.70 -8.11
C GLU A 101 7.28 10.50 -6.86
N ILE A 102 7.92 9.83 -5.90
CA ILE A 102 8.33 10.40 -4.62
C ILE A 102 9.80 10.08 -4.35
N PRO A 103 10.51 10.87 -3.51
CA PRO A 103 11.88 10.55 -3.14
C PRO A 103 12.00 9.14 -2.54
N LEU A 104 13.10 8.43 -2.82
CA LEU A 104 13.32 7.05 -2.37
C LEU A 104 13.16 6.91 -0.83
N GLY A 105 13.74 7.82 -0.06
CA GLY A 105 13.62 7.81 1.41
C GLY A 105 12.19 8.01 1.90
N THR A 106 11.36 8.72 1.13
CA THR A 106 9.93 8.88 1.42
C THR A 106 9.19 7.57 1.22
N ALA A 107 9.43 6.89 0.09
CA ALA A 107 8.82 5.59 -0.19
C ALA A 107 9.18 4.53 0.86
N GLU A 108 10.45 4.50 1.29
CA GLU A 108 10.89 3.61 2.37
C GLU A 108 10.18 3.89 3.69
N ARG A 109 10.07 5.17 4.06
CA ARG A 109 9.43 5.54 5.32
C ARG A 109 7.95 5.22 5.29
N ILE A 110 7.25 5.44 4.17
CA ILE A 110 5.86 5.02 3.97
C ILE A 110 5.74 3.49 4.14
N ALA A 111 6.59 2.71 3.45
CA ALA A 111 6.56 1.26 3.52
C ALA A 111 6.66 0.74 4.96
N LEU A 112 7.56 1.31 5.76
CA LEU A 112 7.76 0.95 7.18
C LEU A 112 6.67 1.48 8.13
N SER A 113 5.83 2.41 7.66
CA SER A 113 4.77 3.05 8.46
C SER A 113 3.41 2.41 8.28
N MET A 114 3.29 1.40 7.41
CA MET A 114 2.03 0.69 7.20
C MET A 114 1.65 -0.16 8.41
N ARG A 115 0.36 -0.15 8.76
CA ARG A 115 -0.22 -0.90 9.88
C ARG A 115 -1.54 -1.56 9.48
N SER A 116 -1.77 -2.73 10.03
CA SER A 116 -3.08 -3.40 10.05
C SER A 116 -3.90 -2.87 11.23
N GLY A 117 -5.08 -2.32 10.99
CA GLY A 117 -5.95 -1.75 12.02
C GLY A 117 -6.82 -0.60 11.51
N GLN A 118 -7.74 -0.10 12.33
CA GLN A 118 -8.38 1.18 12.03
C GLN A 118 -7.39 2.28 12.42
N ALA A 119 -7.17 3.27 11.54
CA ALA A 119 -6.35 4.43 11.88
C ALA A 119 -7.00 5.14 13.08
N GLU A 120 -6.37 5.08 14.25
CA GLU A 120 -6.76 5.95 15.36
C GLU A 120 -6.36 7.39 14.99
N PRO A 121 -7.30 8.35 14.94
CA PRO A 121 -6.96 9.74 14.69
C PRO A 121 -6.08 10.22 15.84
N SER A 122 -4.82 10.50 15.54
CA SER A 122 -3.87 11.08 16.49
C SER A 122 -4.51 12.27 17.20
N ALA A 123 -4.69 12.11 18.51
CA ALA A 123 -5.25 13.13 19.37
C ALA A 123 -4.41 14.41 19.30
N THR A 124 -5.09 15.51 18.98
CA THR A 124 -4.62 16.89 19.09
C THR A 124 -3.89 17.12 20.42
N VAL A 125 -2.57 17.29 20.38
CA VAL A 125 -1.81 17.88 21.49
C VAL A 125 -2.10 19.37 21.47
N LYS A 126 -2.92 19.83 22.42
CA LYS A 126 -3.21 21.24 22.67
C LYS A 126 -2.28 21.73 23.80
N PRO A 127 -1.62 22.91 23.68
CA PRO A 127 -1.00 23.58 24.81
C PRO A 127 -2.04 24.16 25.78
#